data_AF-A2I5E2-F1
#
_entry.id   AF-A2I5E2-F1
#
_cell.length_a   1.000
_cell.length_b   1.000
_cell.length_c   1.000
_cell.angle_alpha   90.00
_cell.angle_beta   90.00
_cell.angle_gamma   90.00
#
_symmetry.space_group_name_H-M   'P 1'
#
loop_
_entity.id
_entity.type
_entity.pdbx_description
1 polymer ?
#
loop_
_entity_poly.entity_id
_entity_poly.type
_entity_poly.pdbx_seq_one_letter_code
_entity_poly.pdbx_strand_id
1 'polypeptide(L)'
;ESLHYEGRAVDITTSDRDRSKYGMLARLAVEAGFDWVYYESKAHIHCSVKSDHSMAAKTGGCFPGNASVLMADGRRKNVSELQAGDRVQTVDSGGRLTFSRFLTFLDREPEAVKLFHAIETRDPPRRLLLTAAHLVFVADNHTLDLGRFRPAFASEVRPGQYVYAAAADMVWARTVRNFSTSLIRRSHYEEGPGKNLPFSVENK
;
A
#
# COMPACT_ATOMS: atom_id res chain seq x y z
N GLU A 1 -11.11 24.16 -9.16
CA GLU A 1 -10.00 25.05 -8.77
C GLU A 1 -8.67 24.31 -8.80
N SER A 2 -7.56 25.00 -8.49
CA SER A 2 -6.23 24.40 -8.33
C SER A 2 -6.10 23.71 -6.95
N LEU A 3 -5.73 22.43 -6.95
CA LEU A 3 -5.51 21.62 -5.73
C LEU A 3 -4.19 21.98 -4.99
N HIS A 4 -3.42 22.92 -5.52
CA HIS A 4 -2.11 23.28 -4.96
C HIS A 4 -2.21 24.04 -3.60
N TYR A 5 -3.40 24.49 -3.21
CA TYR A 5 -3.65 25.16 -1.91
C TYR A 5 -4.00 24.21 -0.75
N GLU A 6 -3.98 22.88 -0.93
CA GLU A 6 -4.34 21.87 0.09
C GLU A 6 -3.25 21.65 1.17
N GLY A 7 -2.48 22.68 1.53
CA GLY A 7 -1.43 22.58 2.57
C GLY A 7 -0.18 21.76 2.15
N ARG A 8 0.00 21.52 0.85
CA ARG A 8 1.14 20.77 0.27
C ARG A 8 2.05 21.66 -0.59
N ALA A 9 2.08 22.94 -0.27
CA ALA A 9 2.84 23.98 -0.94
C ALA A 9 3.75 24.72 0.03
N VAL A 10 4.77 25.39 -0.52
CA VAL A 10 5.76 26.18 0.21
C VAL A 10 6.19 27.37 -0.63
N ASP A 11 6.31 28.53 0.01
CA ASP A 11 6.89 29.73 -0.61
C ASP A 11 8.40 29.76 -0.34
N ILE A 12 9.21 29.79 -1.40
CA ILE A 12 10.66 29.83 -1.32
C ILE A 12 11.22 31.17 -1.78
N THR A 13 12.29 31.62 -1.11
CA THR A 13 12.98 32.89 -1.38
C THR A 13 14.46 32.72 -1.01
N THR A 14 15.34 33.57 -1.54
CA THR A 14 16.74 33.62 -1.12
C THR A 14 16.87 34.48 0.14
N SER A 15 17.85 34.17 1.00
CA SER A 15 18.07 34.90 2.27
C SER A 15 18.40 36.38 2.07
N ASP A 16 19.02 36.72 0.94
CA ASP A 16 19.32 38.09 0.50
C ASP A 16 18.18 38.78 -0.28
N ARG A 17 17.11 38.03 -0.62
CA ARG A 17 15.97 38.46 -1.45
C ARG A 17 16.38 39.03 -2.83
N ASP A 18 17.53 38.62 -3.35
CA ASP A 18 18.01 39.02 -4.66
C ASP A 18 17.20 38.34 -5.78
N ARG A 19 16.33 39.13 -6.42
CA ARG A 19 15.46 38.69 -7.52
C ARG A 19 16.21 38.13 -8.72
N SER A 20 17.48 38.49 -8.94
CA SER A 20 18.27 37.94 -10.06
C SER A 20 18.51 36.44 -9.90
N LYS A 21 18.53 35.95 -8.66
CA LYS A 21 18.74 34.54 -8.30
C LYS A 21 17.46 33.70 -8.41
N TYR A 22 16.28 34.32 -8.50
CA TYR A 22 15.00 33.61 -8.44
C TYR A 22 14.79 32.69 -9.65
N GLY A 23 15.35 33.02 -10.82
CA GLY A 23 15.34 32.13 -11.99
C GLY A 23 16.03 30.78 -11.72
N MET A 24 17.18 30.82 -11.05
CA MET A 24 17.92 29.62 -10.65
C MET A 24 17.22 28.88 -9.51
N LEU A 25 16.67 29.60 -8.53
CA LEU A 25 15.91 28.99 -7.43
C LEU A 25 14.66 28.24 -7.94
N ALA A 26 13.91 28.81 -8.88
CA ALA A 26 12.78 28.14 -9.52
C ALA A 26 13.24 26.90 -10.30
N ARG A 27 14.38 26.96 -11.01
CA ARG A 27 14.94 25.81 -11.72
C ARG A 27 15.32 24.67 -10.77
N LEU A 28 15.96 25.00 -9.64
CA LEU A 28 16.30 24.03 -8.60
C LEU A 28 15.06 23.38 -7.98
N ALA A 29 13.96 24.13 -7.80
CA ALA A 29 12.69 23.55 -7.34
C ALA A 29 12.10 22.55 -8.34
N VAL A 30 12.16 22.83 -9.65
CA VAL A 30 11.74 21.88 -10.68
C VAL A 30 12.63 20.61 -10.65
N GLU A 31 13.94 20.76 -10.50
CA GLU A 31 14.88 19.63 -10.41
C GLU A 31 14.74 18.83 -9.10
N ALA A 32 14.30 19.47 -8.02
CA ALA A 32 13.93 18.81 -6.77
C ALA A 32 12.58 18.07 -6.82
N GLY A 33 11.85 18.14 -7.94
CA GLY A 33 10.62 17.38 -8.18
C GLY A 33 9.33 18.07 -7.74
N PHE A 34 9.32 19.39 -7.54
CA PHE A 34 8.06 20.14 -7.40
C PHE A 34 7.29 20.13 -8.73
N ASP A 35 6.01 19.75 -8.69
CA ASP A 35 5.16 19.54 -9.87
C ASP A 35 4.63 20.86 -10.44
N TRP A 36 4.41 21.85 -9.57
CA TRP A 36 4.04 23.20 -9.94
C TRP A 36 4.96 24.21 -9.23
N VAL A 37 5.63 25.02 -10.02
CA VAL A 37 6.56 26.08 -9.60
C VAL A 37 6.15 27.36 -10.30
N TYR A 38 5.73 28.37 -9.56
CA TYR A 38 5.12 29.59 -10.09
C TYR A 38 5.56 30.86 -9.36
N TYR A 39 5.67 31.96 -10.10
CA TYR A 39 5.97 33.28 -9.55
C TYR A 39 4.69 33.96 -9.05
N GLU A 40 4.17 33.52 -7.92
CA GLU A 40 2.96 34.10 -7.31
C GLU A 40 3.16 35.58 -6.92
N SER A 41 4.38 35.95 -6.54
CA SER A 41 4.72 37.32 -6.16
C SER A 41 6.11 37.73 -6.64
N LYS A 42 6.37 39.05 -6.64
CA LYS A 42 7.73 39.61 -6.81
C LYS A 42 8.63 39.37 -5.58
N ALA A 43 8.14 38.68 -4.54
CA ALA A 43 8.83 38.46 -3.27
C ALA A 43 9.29 37.01 -3.05
N HIS A 44 8.60 36.02 -3.63
CA HIS A 44 8.86 34.58 -3.43
C HIS A 44 8.42 33.79 -4.67
N ILE A 45 8.82 32.52 -4.73
CA ILE A 45 8.33 31.54 -5.70
C ILE A 45 7.43 30.57 -4.92
N HIS A 46 6.24 30.33 -5.43
CA HIS A 46 5.32 29.35 -4.88
C HIS A 46 5.61 27.97 -5.50
N CYS A 47 5.83 26.97 -4.66
CA CYS A 47 6.16 25.60 -5.08
C CYS A 47 5.20 24.61 -4.43
N SER A 48 4.68 23.65 -5.19
CA SER A 48 3.84 22.58 -4.65
C SER A 48 4.11 21.23 -5.33
N VAL A 49 3.91 20.17 -4.57
CA VAL A 49 3.97 18.80 -5.11
C VAL A 49 2.68 18.45 -5.83
N LYS A 50 2.72 17.45 -6.71
CA LYS A 50 1.53 16.94 -7.38
C LYS A 50 0.52 16.49 -6.34
N SER A 51 -0.75 16.83 -6.54
CA SER A 51 -1.82 16.15 -5.79
C SER A 51 -1.76 14.66 -6.11
N ASP A 52 -1.98 13.77 -5.13
CA ASP A 52 -1.85 12.31 -5.31
C ASP A 52 -2.98 11.69 -6.17
N HIS A 53 -3.45 12.38 -7.21
CA HIS A 53 -4.47 11.91 -8.15
C HIS A 53 -4.05 10.72 -9.02
N SER A 54 -2.81 10.25 -8.91
CA SER A 54 -2.51 8.87 -9.27
C SER A 54 -3.29 7.94 -8.35
N MET A 55 -4.20 7.13 -8.90
CA MET A 55 -4.94 6.12 -8.12
C MET A 55 -4.02 5.16 -7.35
N ALA A 56 -2.78 4.94 -7.84
CA ALA A 56 -1.78 4.15 -7.15
C ALA A 56 -1.18 4.87 -5.91
N ALA A 57 -1.08 6.20 -5.95
CA ALA A 57 -0.62 7.01 -4.81
C ALA A 57 -1.74 7.26 -3.78
N LYS A 58 -2.95 7.67 -4.22
CA LYS A 58 -4.07 7.98 -3.31
C LYS A 58 -4.60 6.78 -2.53
N THR A 59 -4.70 5.60 -3.16
CA THR A 59 -5.39 4.45 -2.53
C THR A 59 -4.45 3.53 -1.75
N GLY A 60 -3.15 3.50 -2.08
CA GLY A 60 -2.25 2.46 -1.59
C GLY A 60 -2.76 1.04 -1.86
N GLY A 61 -2.18 0.08 -1.12
CA GLY A 61 -2.70 -1.29 -1.05
C GLY A 61 -3.91 -1.40 -0.13
N CYS A 62 -4.98 -2.07 -0.57
CA CYS A 62 -6.09 -2.47 0.30
C CYS A 62 -6.39 -3.98 0.12
N PHE A 63 -6.93 -4.58 1.17
CA PHE A 63 -7.62 -5.88 1.14
C PHE A 63 -9.14 -5.62 1.22
N PRO A 64 -10.01 -6.54 0.75
CA PRO A 64 -11.45 -6.42 0.96
C PRO A 64 -11.80 -6.66 2.44
N GLY A 65 -12.92 -6.11 2.93
CA GLY A 65 -13.31 -6.21 4.34
C GLY A 65 -13.51 -7.66 4.83
N ASN A 66 -14.01 -8.54 3.97
CA ASN A 66 -14.20 -9.97 4.24
C ASN A 66 -12.92 -10.83 4.15
N ALA A 67 -11.75 -10.22 3.99
CA ALA A 67 -10.48 -10.91 4.06
C ALA A 67 -10.23 -11.48 5.47
N SER A 68 -9.70 -12.70 5.61
CA SER A 68 -9.45 -13.27 6.94
C SER A 68 -7.99 -13.17 7.37
N VAL A 69 -7.76 -12.73 8.61
CA VAL A 69 -6.46 -12.74 9.29
C VAL A 69 -6.45 -13.77 10.41
N LEU A 70 -5.29 -14.37 10.67
CA LEU A 70 -5.09 -15.26 11.83
C LEU A 70 -4.71 -14.43 13.07
N MET A 71 -5.38 -14.71 14.19
CA MET A 71 -5.20 -14.02 15.46
C MET A 71 -4.25 -14.79 16.38
N ALA A 72 -3.65 -14.11 17.36
CA ALA A 72 -2.73 -14.73 18.34
C ALA A 72 -3.36 -15.82 19.23
N ASP A 73 -4.69 -15.87 19.31
CA ASP A 73 -5.45 -16.93 20.00
C ASP A 73 -5.83 -18.11 19.06
N GLY A 74 -5.31 -18.13 17.84
CA GLY A 74 -5.58 -19.15 16.82
C GLY A 74 -6.91 -18.99 16.08
N ARG A 75 -7.78 -18.06 16.48
CA ARG A 75 -9.01 -17.76 15.75
C ARG A 75 -8.71 -16.98 14.46
N ARG A 76 -9.71 -16.89 13.59
CA ARG A 76 -9.69 -15.96 12.44
C ARG A 76 -10.69 -14.85 12.64
N LYS A 77 -10.33 -13.66 12.18
CA LYS A 77 -11.14 -12.44 12.22
C LYS A 77 -11.18 -11.83 10.83
N ASN A 78 -12.27 -11.17 10.45
CA ASN A 78 -12.30 -10.45 9.18
C ASN A 78 -11.51 -9.13 9.30
N VAL A 79 -10.92 -8.65 8.21
CA VAL A 79 -10.20 -7.36 8.17
C VAL A 79 -11.13 -6.20 8.56
N SER A 80 -12.42 -6.26 8.20
CA SER A 80 -13.44 -5.28 8.63
C SER A 80 -13.73 -5.27 10.13
N GLU A 81 -13.40 -6.35 10.85
CA GLU A 81 -13.69 -6.52 12.28
C GLU A 81 -12.47 -6.18 13.17
N LEU A 82 -11.31 -5.87 12.58
CA LEU A 82 -10.08 -5.58 13.33
C LEU A 82 -10.21 -4.31 14.19
N GLN A 83 -9.72 -4.41 15.42
CA GLN A 83 -9.77 -3.39 16.46
C GLN A 83 -8.36 -3.07 16.97
N ALA A 84 -8.15 -1.83 17.41
CA ALA A 84 -6.90 -1.39 18.01
C ALA A 84 -6.52 -2.30 19.21
N GLY A 85 -5.30 -2.86 19.19
CA GLY A 85 -4.84 -3.81 20.20
C GLY A 85 -4.93 -5.28 19.80
N ASP A 86 -5.72 -5.64 18.78
CA ASP A 86 -5.74 -6.99 18.21
C ASP A 86 -4.33 -7.46 17.83
N ARG A 87 -4.03 -8.75 18.03
CA ARG A 87 -2.74 -9.33 17.64
C ARG A 87 -2.91 -10.26 16.44
N VAL A 88 -2.39 -9.84 15.29
CA VAL A 88 -2.50 -10.53 14.00
C VAL A 88 -1.20 -11.24 13.64
N GLN A 89 -1.30 -12.38 12.96
CA GLN A 89 -0.12 -13.08 12.43
C GLN A 89 0.63 -12.17 11.45
N THR A 90 1.95 -12.29 11.44
CA THR A 90 2.90 -11.44 10.73
C THR A 90 4.19 -12.22 10.48
N VAL A 91 5.05 -11.73 9.59
CA VAL A 91 6.39 -12.24 9.24
C VAL A 91 7.46 -11.23 9.67
N ASP A 92 8.39 -11.59 10.55
CA ASP A 92 9.48 -10.66 10.93
C ASP A 92 10.51 -10.47 9.80
N SER A 93 11.47 -9.54 9.98
CA SER A 93 12.53 -9.29 8.99
C SER A 93 13.49 -10.47 8.77
N GLY A 94 13.49 -11.45 9.70
CA GLY A 94 14.18 -12.72 9.56
C GLY A 94 13.30 -13.83 8.97
N GLY A 95 12.06 -13.52 8.59
CA GLY A 95 11.15 -14.45 7.91
C GLY A 95 10.23 -15.29 8.77
N ARG A 96 10.24 -15.09 10.08
CA ARG A 96 9.59 -16.00 11.02
C ARG A 96 8.17 -15.53 11.30
N LEU A 97 7.24 -16.48 11.46
CA LEU A 97 5.87 -16.15 11.87
C LEU A 97 5.88 -15.61 13.31
N THR A 98 5.24 -14.46 13.50
CA THR A 98 5.11 -13.74 14.77
C THR A 98 3.74 -13.06 14.85
N PHE A 99 3.41 -12.45 16.00
CA PHE A 99 2.12 -11.78 16.22
C PHE A 99 2.30 -10.32 16.60
N SER A 100 2.07 -9.42 15.66
CA SER A 100 2.17 -7.97 15.84
C SER A 100 0.83 -7.36 16.28
N ARG A 101 0.89 -6.22 16.97
CA ARG A 101 -0.30 -5.46 17.39
C ARG A 101 -0.82 -4.62 16.22
N PHE A 102 -2.07 -4.82 15.87
CA PHE A 102 -2.84 -3.92 15.02
C PHE A 102 -3.08 -2.58 15.74
N LEU A 103 -2.69 -1.47 15.12
CA LEU A 103 -2.72 -0.15 15.75
C LEU A 103 -4.03 0.59 15.46
N THR A 104 -4.19 1.09 14.24
CA THR A 104 -5.37 1.84 13.77
C THR A 104 -5.42 1.77 12.26
N PHE A 105 -6.59 2.05 11.69
CA PHE A 105 -6.74 2.30 10.26
C PHE A 105 -5.83 3.53 9.80
N LEU A 106 -5.55 3.82 8.51
CA LEU A 106 -5.40 5.18 7.86
C LEU A 106 -6.63 5.77 7.06
N ASP A 107 -7.04 5.27 5.86
CA ASP A 107 -8.36 5.52 5.16
C ASP A 107 -9.34 4.26 4.96
N ARG A 108 -10.45 4.09 5.72
CA ARG A 108 -11.39 2.92 5.76
C ARG A 108 -12.63 3.30 5.00
N GLU A 109 -12.97 2.60 3.92
CA GLU A 109 -14.14 2.92 3.10
C GLU A 109 -15.06 1.70 2.97
N PRO A 110 -15.97 1.43 3.93
CA PRO A 110 -16.80 0.22 3.93
C PRO A 110 -17.72 0.09 2.71
N GLU A 111 -18.21 1.24 2.22
CA GLU A 111 -19.16 1.32 1.10
C GLU A 111 -18.47 1.46 -0.27
N ALA A 112 -17.14 1.61 -0.32
CA ALA A 112 -16.43 1.78 -1.57
C ALA A 112 -16.37 0.48 -2.39
N VAL A 113 -16.95 0.52 -3.58
CA VAL A 113 -16.79 -0.54 -4.57
C VAL A 113 -15.41 -0.41 -5.22
N LYS A 114 -14.51 -1.34 -4.92
CA LYS A 114 -13.14 -1.36 -5.47
C LYS A 114 -12.92 -2.60 -6.34
N LEU A 115 -12.05 -2.46 -7.34
CA LEU A 115 -11.57 -3.58 -8.15
C LEU A 115 -10.41 -4.28 -7.43
N PHE A 116 -10.50 -5.61 -7.31
CA PHE A 116 -9.49 -6.45 -6.70
C PHE A 116 -8.86 -7.37 -7.74
N HIS A 117 -7.55 -7.57 -7.63
CA HIS A 117 -6.84 -8.67 -8.27
C HIS A 117 -6.93 -9.90 -7.38
N ALA A 118 -6.94 -11.08 -8.01
CA ALA A 118 -6.90 -12.37 -7.38
C ALA A 118 -5.60 -13.07 -7.75
N ILE A 119 -4.71 -13.27 -6.77
CA ILE A 119 -3.52 -14.10 -6.90
C ILE A 119 -3.89 -15.48 -6.36
N GLU A 120 -3.75 -16.51 -7.19
CA GLU A 120 -4.12 -17.89 -6.85
C GLU A 120 -2.90 -18.80 -6.85
N THR A 121 -2.63 -19.47 -5.73
CA THR A 121 -1.49 -20.40 -5.59
C THR A 121 -1.82 -21.81 -6.08
N ARG A 122 -0.80 -22.58 -6.48
CA ARG A 122 -0.99 -23.95 -6.98
C ARG A 122 -1.22 -24.98 -5.88
N ASP A 123 -0.37 -24.98 -4.85
CA ASP A 123 -0.31 -26.05 -3.84
C ASP A 123 0.15 -25.50 -2.47
N PRO A 124 -0.71 -25.46 -1.43
CA PRO A 124 -2.15 -25.69 -1.54
C PRO A 124 -2.83 -24.61 -2.40
N PRO A 125 -3.99 -24.90 -3.02
CA PRO A 125 -4.82 -23.89 -3.63
C PRO A 125 -5.27 -22.86 -2.59
N ARG A 126 -4.89 -21.60 -2.79
CA ARG A 126 -5.32 -20.45 -1.97
C ARG A 126 -5.53 -19.25 -2.87
N ARG A 127 -6.37 -18.32 -2.43
CA ARG A 127 -6.72 -17.10 -3.16
C ARG A 127 -6.47 -15.89 -2.27
N LEU A 128 -5.71 -14.93 -2.77
CA LEU A 128 -5.50 -13.64 -2.13
C LEU A 128 -6.14 -12.55 -2.98
N LEU A 129 -7.03 -11.76 -2.37
CA LEU A 129 -7.73 -10.65 -3.03
C LEU A 129 -7.21 -9.32 -2.50
N LEU A 130 -6.73 -8.45 -3.39
CA LEU A 130 -6.06 -7.20 -3.05
C LEU A 130 -6.11 -6.19 -4.21
N THR A 131 -5.99 -4.89 -3.94
CA THR A 131 -6.00 -3.86 -5.00
C THR A 131 -4.75 -3.92 -5.88
N ALA A 132 -4.81 -3.37 -7.09
CA ALA A 132 -3.70 -3.35 -8.06
C ALA A 132 -2.37 -2.84 -7.45
N ALA A 133 -2.45 -1.73 -6.71
CA ALA A 133 -1.32 -1.07 -6.06
C ALA A 133 -0.92 -1.69 -4.71
N HIS A 134 -1.45 -2.86 -4.34
CA HIS A 134 -1.06 -3.54 -3.11
C HIS A 134 0.31 -4.18 -3.28
N LEU A 135 1.26 -3.84 -2.40
CA LEU A 135 2.62 -4.41 -2.44
C LEU A 135 2.62 -5.84 -1.88
N VAL A 136 3.10 -6.78 -2.69
CA VAL A 136 3.37 -8.16 -2.30
C VAL A 136 4.81 -8.51 -2.56
N PHE A 137 5.32 -9.47 -1.80
CA PHE A 137 6.67 -10.00 -1.99
C PHE A 137 6.62 -11.14 -3.00
N VAL A 138 7.42 -11.02 -4.06
CA VAL A 138 7.53 -12.02 -5.14
C VAL A 138 8.98 -12.46 -5.37
N ALA A 139 9.14 -13.73 -5.74
CA ALA A 139 10.38 -14.27 -6.28
C ALA A 139 10.12 -14.98 -7.62
N ASP A 140 11.08 -14.91 -8.53
CA ASP A 140 10.97 -15.55 -9.85
C ASP A 140 11.33 -17.05 -9.83
N ASN A 141 12.03 -17.51 -8.78
CA ASN A 141 12.38 -18.91 -8.54
C ASN A 141 11.88 -19.39 -7.17
N HIS A 142 11.63 -20.70 -7.04
CA HIS A 142 11.36 -21.31 -5.74
C HIS A 142 12.58 -21.17 -4.82
N THR A 143 12.42 -20.43 -3.72
CA THR A 143 13.49 -20.18 -2.75
C THR A 143 12.92 -20.08 -1.34
N LEU A 144 13.63 -20.66 -0.37
CA LEU A 144 13.38 -20.44 1.06
C LEU A 144 14.16 -19.24 1.60
N ASP A 145 15.12 -18.72 0.82
CA ASP A 145 15.81 -17.45 1.11
C ASP A 145 14.87 -16.28 0.79
N LEU A 146 14.32 -15.71 1.86
CA LEU A 146 13.34 -14.63 1.87
C LEU A 146 13.96 -13.28 1.46
N GLY A 147 15.30 -13.14 1.57
CA GLY A 147 16.03 -11.97 1.07
C GLY A 147 16.00 -11.84 -0.45
N ARG A 148 15.62 -12.90 -1.18
CA ARG A 148 15.46 -12.89 -2.65
C ARG A 148 14.07 -12.47 -3.11
N PHE A 149 13.11 -12.31 -2.21
CA PHE A 149 11.81 -11.78 -2.58
C PHE A 149 11.88 -10.26 -2.67
N ARG A 150 11.50 -9.73 -3.82
CA ARG A 150 11.38 -8.29 -4.04
C ARG A 150 9.93 -7.84 -3.80
N PRO A 151 9.70 -6.63 -3.28
CA PRO A 151 8.37 -6.03 -3.35
C PRO A 151 7.98 -5.79 -4.81
N ALA A 152 6.73 -6.03 -5.14
CA ALA A 152 6.11 -5.72 -6.43
C ALA A 152 4.64 -5.36 -6.22
N PHE A 153 4.05 -4.59 -7.13
CA PHE A 153 2.62 -4.34 -7.11
C PHE A 153 1.84 -5.60 -7.50
N ALA A 154 0.67 -5.81 -6.89
CA ALA A 154 -0.21 -6.95 -7.22
C ALA A 154 -0.54 -7.02 -8.71
N SER A 155 -0.66 -5.88 -9.39
CA SER A 155 -0.85 -5.78 -10.85
C SER A 155 0.32 -6.31 -11.71
N GLU A 156 1.51 -6.44 -11.13
CA GLU A 156 2.73 -6.89 -11.83
C GLU A 156 3.01 -8.39 -11.63
N VAL A 157 2.28 -9.05 -10.73
CA VAL A 157 2.44 -10.48 -10.41
C VAL A 157 2.00 -11.35 -11.58
N ARG A 158 2.83 -12.33 -11.95
CA ARG A 158 2.60 -13.22 -13.09
C ARG A 158 2.52 -14.69 -12.66
N PRO A 159 1.69 -15.52 -13.34
CA PRO A 159 1.76 -16.97 -13.20
C PRO A 159 3.19 -17.49 -13.41
N GLY A 160 3.59 -18.46 -12.59
CA GLY A 160 4.97 -18.99 -12.56
C GLY A 160 5.87 -18.35 -11.49
N GLN A 161 5.61 -17.10 -11.08
CA GLN A 161 6.30 -16.50 -9.92
C GLN A 161 5.86 -17.13 -8.60
N TYR A 162 6.55 -16.79 -7.51
CA TYR A 162 6.32 -17.30 -6.16
C TYR A 162 5.97 -16.17 -5.21
N VAL A 163 4.96 -16.37 -4.36
CA VAL A 163 4.54 -15.46 -3.28
C VAL A 163 4.70 -16.12 -1.92
N TYR A 164 4.73 -15.33 -0.84
CA TYR A 164 4.68 -15.86 0.52
C TYR A 164 3.31 -16.43 0.88
N ALA A 165 3.31 -17.59 1.53
CA ALA A 165 2.18 -18.08 2.29
C ALA A 165 2.65 -18.67 3.63
N ALA A 166 1.96 -18.31 4.72
CA ALA A 166 2.13 -18.97 6.00
C ALA A 166 1.53 -20.38 5.95
N ALA A 167 2.29 -21.39 6.39
CA ALA A 167 1.79 -22.75 6.59
C ALA A 167 2.33 -23.28 7.92
N ALA A 168 1.41 -23.65 8.82
CA ALA A 168 1.69 -23.95 10.23
C ALA A 168 2.49 -22.83 10.93
N ASP A 169 3.79 -23.04 11.13
CA ASP A 169 4.75 -22.22 11.86
C ASP A 169 5.80 -21.54 10.95
N MET A 170 5.81 -21.86 9.65
CA MET A 170 6.81 -21.38 8.68
C MET A 170 6.19 -20.60 7.51
N VAL A 171 6.99 -19.69 6.93
CA VAL A 171 6.70 -19.03 5.65
C VAL A 171 7.24 -19.87 4.51
N TRP A 172 6.42 -20.11 3.49
CA TRP A 172 6.79 -20.89 2.32
C TRP A 172 6.56 -20.10 1.03
N ALA A 173 7.46 -20.27 0.07
CA ALA A 173 7.28 -19.83 -1.30
C ALA A 173 6.18 -20.68 -1.99
N ARG A 174 5.17 -20.04 -2.57
CA ARG A 174 4.07 -20.72 -3.27
C ARG A 174 3.92 -20.20 -4.69
N THR A 175 3.94 -21.10 -5.67
CA THR A 175 3.82 -20.76 -7.10
C THR A 175 2.43 -20.19 -7.40
N VAL A 176 2.40 -19.02 -8.02
CA VAL A 176 1.21 -18.42 -8.63
C VAL A 176 0.79 -19.25 -9.83
N ARG A 177 -0.42 -19.82 -9.77
CA ARG A 177 -1.04 -20.61 -10.83
C ARG A 177 -1.88 -19.75 -11.76
N ASN A 178 -2.63 -18.80 -11.20
CA ASN A 178 -3.62 -18.03 -11.92
C ASN A 178 -3.68 -16.59 -11.38
N PHE A 179 -4.09 -15.67 -12.25
CA PHE A 179 -4.22 -14.25 -11.95
C PHE A 179 -5.47 -13.71 -12.65
N SER A 180 -6.40 -13.14 -11.90
CA SER A 180 -7.67 -12.61 -12.44
C SER A 180 -8.09 -11.32 -11.73
N THR A 181 -9.08 -10.61 -12.29
CA THR A 181 -9.68 -9.43 -11.67
C THR A 181 -11.12 -9.72 -11.26
N SER A 182 -11.55 -9.17 -10.12
CA SER A 182 -12.89 -9.36 -9.58
C SER A 182 -13.33 -8.10 -8.83
N LEU A 183 -14.62 -7.79 -8.89
CA LEU A 183 -15.22 -6.62 -8.24
C LEU A 183 -16.06 -7.11 -7.06
N ILE A 184 -15.81 -6.56 -5.86
CA ILE A 184 -16.46 -6.98 -4.62
C ILE A 184 -17.18 -5.80 -3.98
N ARG A 185 -18.40 -6.07 -3.48
CA ARG A 185 -19.26 -5.10 -2.79
C ARG A 185 -19.94 -5.77 -1.59
N ARG A 186 -19.31 -5.73 -0.41
CA ARG A 186 -19.93 -5.84 0.94
C ARG A 186 -18.90 -5.96 2.08
N SER A 187 -19.06 -5.14 3.12
CA SER A 187 -19.03 -5.56 4.53
C SER A 187 -19.65 -4.45 5.39
N HIS A 188 -20.65 -4.79 6.20
CA HIS A 188 -21.48 -3.81 6.93
C HIS A 188 -20.75 -3.13 8.12
N TYR A 189 -21.01 -1.82 8.25
CA TYR A 189 -21.00 -0.96 9.44
C TYR A 189 -19.71 -0.47 10.15
N GLU A 190 -19.95 0.70 10.74
CA GLU A 190 -19.18 1.59 11.64
C GLU A 190 -17.87 2.25 11.17
N GLU A 191 -17.79 3.54 11.55
CA GLU A 191 -16.87 4.56 11.06
C GLU A 191 -15.51 4.55 11.77
N GLY A 192 -14.60 5.32 11.20
CA GLY A 192 -13.27 5.56 11.73
C GLY A 192 -12.29 5.52 10.57
N PRO A 193 -11.48 6.57 10.35
CA PRO A 193 -10.54 6.55 9.24
C PRO A 193 -9.48 5.45 9.49
N GLY A 194 -9.67 4.21 8.93
CA GLY A 194 -8.60 3.79 8.02
C GLY A 194 -8.23 2.46 7.24
N LYS A 195 -7.12 2.52 6.45
CA LYS A 195 -6.27 1.46 5.78
C LYS A 195 -5.07 1.01 6.66
N ASN A 196 -4.77 -0.27 6.82
CA ASN A 196 -3.51 -0.75 7.39
C ASN A 196 -2.81 -1.66 6.39
N LEU A 197 -1.51 -1.92 6.59
CA LEU A 197 -0.82 -3.07 6.00
C LEU A 197 -0.45 -4.09 7.09
N PRO A 198 -1.31 -5.07 7.39
CA PRO A 198 -0.92 -6.33 8.01
C PRO A 198 -0.76 -7.43 6.94
N PHE A 199 0.01 -8.46 7.25
CA PHE A 199 0.54 -9.43 6.29
C PHE A 199 0.23 -10.86 6.76
N SER A 200 -0.01 -11.79 5.84
CA SER A 200 -0.72 -13.07 6.09
C SER A 200 -2.24 -12.88 6.23
N VAL A 201 -2.87 -12.54 5.10
CA VAL A 201 -4.30 -12.70 4.85
C VAL A 201 -4.51 -13.99 4.06
N GLU A 202 -5.50 -14.79 4.45
CA GLU A 202 -6.00 -15.92 3.67
C GLU A 202 -7.49 -15.70 3.39
N ASN A 203 -7.93 -15.83 2.14
CA ASN A 203 -9.36 -15.89 1.83
C ASN A 203 -9.79 -17.34 1.62
N LYS A 204 -10.98 -17.67 2.11
CA LYS A 204 -11.71 -18.89 1.74
C LYS A 204 -12.36 -18.72 0.35
#